data_AF-A0A1Y4TUH5-F1
#
_entry.id   AF-A0A1Y4TUH5-F1
#
_cell.length_a   1.000
_cell.length_b   1.000
_cell.length_c   1.000
_cell.angle_alpha   90.00
_cell.angle_beta   90.00
_cell.angle_gamma   90.00
#
_symmetry.space_group_name_H-M   'P 1'
#
loop_
_entity.id
_entity.type
_entity.pdbx_description
1 polymer ?
#
loop_
_entity_poly.entity_id
_entity_poly.type
_entity_poly.pdbx_seq_one_letter_code
_entity_poly.pdbx_strand_id
1 'polypeptide(L)'
;MDCASTIDIIIGFVCVLLTLWTIKMQFFSKPKEELEHLRIQFKATQNLSLQIQGDLERLIAQYNAGKCKMVSGFTYETCLEEMKSTFKTNLTDEVLEKLVSQNPSKPTILSVIKSLEVQHESLMQLQVNLNLIRRQMDNP
;
A
#
# COMPACT_ATOMS: atom_id res chain seq x y z
N MET A 1 -12.10 3.36 -16.03
CA MET A 1 -10.91 3.86 -15.33
C MET A 1 -9.98 2.67 -15.29
N ASP A 2 -9.05 2.65 -16.23
CA ASP A 2 -8.38 1.43 -16.67
C ASP A 2 -7.24 1.05 -15.71
N CYS A 3 -7.15 -0.24 -15.37
CA CYS A 3 -6.09 -0.80 -14.51
C CYS A 3 -4.68 -0.63 -15.12
N ALA A 4 -4.60 -0.23 -16.40
CA ALA A 4 -3.36 0.21 -17.04
C ALA A 4 -2.73 1.41 -16.30
N SER A 5 -3.55 2.32 -15.74
CA SER A 5 -3.04 3.45 -14.94
C SER A 5 -2.46 3.02 -13.59
N THR A 6 -2.77 1.82 -13.09
CA THR A 6 -2.24 1.31 -11.82
C THR A 6 -0.82 0.75 -11.99
N ILE A 7 -0.50 0.20 -13.16
CA ILE A 7 0.85 -0.31 -13.48
C ILE A 7 1.83 0.85 -13.71
N ASP A 8 1.37 1.97 -14.26
CA ASP A 8 2.16 3.20 -14.38
C ASP A 8 2.61 3.77 -13.02
N ILE A 9 1.83 3.54 -11.95
CA ILE A 9 2.18 3.96 -10.58
C ILE A 9 3.36 3.14 -10.02
N ILE A 10 3.47 1.86 -10.39
CA ILE A 10 4.55 0.96 -9.95
C ILE A 10 5.86 1.34 -10.64
N ILE A 11 5.83 1.69 -11.94
CA ILE A 11 6.99 2.18 -12.69
C ILE A 11 7.46 3.55 -12.16
N GLY A 12 6.52 4.38 -11.68
CA GLY A 12 6.83 5.63 -10.99
C GLY A 12 7.73 5.46 -9.75
N PHE A 13 7.63 4.32 -9.05
CA PHE A 13 8.40 4.07 -7.83
C PHE A 13 9.90 3.89 -8.08
N VAL A 14 10.29 3.31 -9.23
CA VAL A 14 11.70 3.10 -9.61
C VAL A 14 12.34 4.42 -10.08
N CYS A 15 11.59 5.27 -10.78
CA CYS A 15 12.09 6.58 -11.24
C CYS A 15 12.21 7.62 -10.11
N VAL A 16 11.31 7.58 -9.11
CA VAL A 16 11.38 8.46 -7.93
C VAL A 16 12.62 8.12 -7.08
N LEU A 17 12.95 6.84 -6.90
CA LEU A 17 14.15 6.42 -6.15
C LEU A 17 15.45 6.90 -6.80
N LEU A 18 15.52 7.00 -8.13
CA LEU A 18 16.70 7.50 -8.86
C LEU A 18 16.82 9.04 -8.85
N THR A 19 15.70 9.77 -8.87
CA THR A 19 15.72 11.25 -8.77
C THR A 19 15.99 11.78 -7.36
N LEU A 20 15.76 10.95 -6.33
CA LEU A 20 16.00 11.30 -4.92
C LEU A 20 17.49 11.35 -4.54
N TRP A 21 18.41 10.77 -5.33
CA TRP A 21 19.85 10.82 -5.04
C TRP A 21 20.46 12.21 -5.32
N THR A 22 19.85 12.99 -6.22
CA THR A 22 20.34 14.31 -6.65
C THR A 22 19.99 15.44 -5.68
N ILE A 23 18.96 15.27 -4.84
CA ILE A 23 18.47 16.30 -3.89
C ILE A 23 19.23 16.18 -2.56
N LYS A 24 20.56 16.16 -2.63
CA LYS A 24 21.42 15.99 -1.43
C LYS A 24 21.80 17.30 -0.76
N MET A 25 21.21 18.42 -1.16
CA MET A 25 21.57 19.73 -0.64
C MET A 25 20.30 20.50 -0.30
N GLN A 26 20.26 20.95 0.96
CA GLN A 26 19.38 21.95 1.56
C GLN A 26 18.32 21.43 2.53
N PHE A 27 18.33 22.09 3.70
CA PHE A 27 17.36 22.11 4.79
C PHE A 27 17.66 21.27 6.05
N PHE A 28 18.40 21.94 6.94
CA PHE A 28 18.11 22.24 8.35
C PHE A 28 17.34 21.22 9.21
N SER A 29 18.03 20.82 10.30
CA SER A 29 17.58 20.00 11.44
C SER A 29 17.07 18.60 11.08
N LYS A 30 17.41 17.59 11.90
CA LYS A 30 16.85 16.25 11.69
C LYS A 30 15.32 16.36 11.75
N PRO A 31 14.59 15.93 10.71
CA PRO A 31 13.13 16.09 10.59
C PRO A 31 12.38 15.09 11.49
N LYS A 32 12.51 15.27 12.82
CA LYS A 32 12.01 14.31 13.81
C LYS A 32 10.50 14.16 13.77
N GLU A 33 9.77 15.27 13.69
CA GLU A 33 8.31 15.27 13.67
C GLU A 33 7.77 14.57 12.42
N GLU A 34 8.36 14.88 11.26
CA GLU A 34 7.96 14.26 10.00
C GLU A 34 8.32 12.77 9.97
N LEU A 35 9.44 12.39 10.59
CA LEU A 35 9.83 10.99 10.71
C LEU A 35 8.86 10.19 11.59
N GLU A 36 8.40 10.78 12.71
CA GLU A 36 7.35 10.17 13.54
C GLU A 36 6.02 10.07 12.77
N HIS A 37 5.63 11.12 12.06
CA HIS A 37 4.43 11.10 11.22
C HIS A 37 4.51 10.01 10.14
N LEU A 38 5.68 9.87 9.49
CA LEU A 38 5.96 8.80 8.55
C LEU A 38 5.80 7.41 9.20
N ARG A 39 6.37 7.19 10.39
CA ARG A 39 6.24 5.91 11.11
C ARG A 39 4.78 5.57 11.38
N ILE A 40 3.99 6.55 11.85
CA ILE A 40 2.56 6.38 12.12
C ILE A 40 1.81 6.02 10.85
N GLN A 41 1.97 6.78 9.77
CA GLN A 41 1.28 6.50 8.51
C GLN A 41 1.70 5.16 7.91
N PHE A 42 2.99 4.82 7.96
CA PHE A 42 3.50 3.55 7.45
C PHE A 42 2.86 2.39 8.19
N LYS A 43 2.81 2.44 9.53
CA LYS A 43 2.18 1.40 10.36
C LYS A 43 0.67 1.31 10.15
N ALA A 44 -0.03 2.44 9.98
CA ALA A 44 -1.45 2.44 9.66
C ALA A 44 -1.73 1.73 8.32
N THR A 45 -0.97 2.06 7.28
CA THR A 45 -1.08 1.43 5.95
C THR A 45 -0.67 -0.03 5.96
N GLN A 46 0.38 -0.39 6.69
CA GLN A 46 0.82 -1.77 6.91
C GLN A 46 -0.31 -2.61 7.53
N ASN A 47 -0.90 -2.14 8.62
CA ASN A 47 -1.96 -2.86 9.33
C ASN A 47 -3.21 -3.03 8.46
N LEU A 48 -3.61 -1.98 7.74
CA LEU A 48 -4.75 -2.05 6.84
C LEU A 48 -4.51 -3.06 5.69
N SER A 49 -3.30 -3.09 5.13
CA SER A 49 -2.94 -4.07 4.10
C SER A 49 -3.04 -5.50 4.61
N LEU A 50 -2.53 -5.79 5.81
CA LEU A 50 -2.64 -7.11 6.44
C LEU A 50 -4.09 -7.49 6.74
N GLN A 51 -4.89 -6.55 7.22
CA GLN A 51 -6.31 -6.77 7.49
C GLN A 51 -7.06 -7.20 6.21
N ILE A 52 -6.85 -6.47 5.11
CA ILE A 52 -7.50 -6.76 3.83
C ILE A 52 -7.05 -8.11 3.27
N GLN A 53 -5.76 -8.45 3.40
CA GLN A 53 -5.27 -9.78 3.02
C GLN A 53 -6.01 -10.89 3.79
N GLY A 54 -6.19 -10.73 5.11
CA GLY A 54 -6.95 -11.68 5.92
C GLY A 54 -8.44 -11.74 5.57
N ASP A 55 -9.05 -10.61 5.21
CA ASP A 55 -10.46 -10.56 4.78
C ASP A 55 -10.65 -11.23 3.41
N LEU A 56 -9.70 -11.04 2.48
CA LEU A 56 -9.67 -11.75 1.19
C LEU A 56 -9.51 -13.26 1.38
N GLU A 57 -8.56 -13.69 2.23
CA GLU A 57 -8.37 -15.11 2.56
C GLU A 57 -9.65 -15.74 3.10
N ARG A 58 -10.32 -15.06 4.03
CA ARG A 58 -11.57 -15.53 4.62
C ARG A 58 -12.67 -15.63 3.57
N LEU A 59 -12.82 -14.61 2.72
CA LEU A 59 -13.84 -14.58 1.66
C LEU A 59 -13.61 -15.69 0.63
N ILE A 60 -12.36 -15.92 0.21
CA ILE A 60 -12.01 -17.00 -0.70
C ILE A 60 -12.35 -18.36 -0.07
N ALA A 61 -11.97 -18.57 1.19
CA ALA A 61 -12.20 -19.83 1.88
C ALA A 61 -13.69 -20.11 2.14
N GLN A 62 -14.46 -19.09 2.52
CA GLN A 62 -15.86 -19.22 2.92
C GLN A 62 -16.80 -19.45 1.73
N TYR A 63 -16.57 -18.75 0.61
CA TYR A 63 -17.47 -18.80 -0.55
C TYR A 63 -16.86 -19.48 -1.78
N ASN A 64 -15.68 -20.09 -1.65
CA ASN A 64 -14.90 -20.64 -2.77
C ASN A 64 -14.71 -19.61 -3.92
N ALA A 65 -14.56 -18.34 -3.55
CA ALA A 65 -14.61 -17.22 -4.48
C ALA A 65 -13.26 -16.95 -5.18
N GLY A 66 -12.24 -17.78 -4.98
CA GLY A 66 -10.87 -17.52 -5.46
C GLY A 66 -10.80 -17.19 -6.96
N LYS A 67 -11.59 -17.89 -7.79
CA LYS A 67 -11.65 -17.66 -9.25
C LYS A 67 -12.75 -16.67 -9.67
N CYS A 68 -13.58 -16.18 -8.75
CA CYS A 68 -14.56 -15.15 -9.06
C CYS A 68 -13.87 -13.84 -9.43
N LYS A 69 -14.40 -13.14 -10.43
CA LYS A 69 -13.87 -11.85 -10.87
C LYS A 69 -14.34 -10.72 -9.96
N MET A 70 -13.42 -9.84 -9.63
CA MET A 70 -13.68 -8.55 -9.02
C MET A 70 -14.11 -7.55 -10.09
N VAL A 71 -14.67 -6.41 -9.67
CA VAL A 71 -15.06 -5.30 -10.56
C VAL A 71 -13.87 -4.79 -11.40
N SER A 72 -12.65 -4.90 -10.87
CA SER A 72 -11.41 -4.57 -11.57
C SER A 72 -11.02 -5.54 -12.69
N GLY A 73 -11.70 -6.70 -12.80
CA GLY A 73 -11.41 -7.75 -13.80
C GLY A 73 -10.43 -8.82 -13.34
N PHE A 74 -9.69 -8.59 -12.25
CA PHE A 74 -8.85 -9.60 -11.58
C PHE A 74 -9.69 -10.61 -10.80
N THR A 75 -9.11 -11.76 -10.43
CA THR A 75 -9.74 -12.67 -9.47
C THR A 75 -9.36 -12.30 -8.04
N TYR A 76 -10.16 -12.74 -7.07
CA TYR A 76 -9.83 -12.52 -5.65
C TYR A 76 -8.49 -13.16 -5.25
N GLU A 77 -8.17 -14.32 -5.83
CA GLU A 77 -6.90 -15.00 -5.60
C GLU A 77 -5.71 -14.18 -6.14
N THR A 78 -5.78 -13.71 -7.38
CA THR A 78 -4.71 -12.88 -7.96
C THR A 78 -4.56 -11.56 -7.20
N CYS A 79 -5.67 -10.94 -6.76
CA CYS A 79 -5.62 -9.75 -5.92
C CYS A 79 -4.88 -10.03 -4.59
N LEU A 80 -5.18 -11.15 -3.92
CA LEU A 80 -4.50 -11.54 -2.68
C LEU A 80 -3.00 -11.81 -2.90
N GLU A 81 -2.63 -12.48 -3.99
CA GLU A 81 -1.24 -12.73 -4.36
C GLU A 81 -0.46 -11.44 -4.59
N GLU A 82 -1.04 -10.50 -5.36
CA GLU A 82 -0.45 -9.18 -5.61
C GLU A 82 -0.29 -8.36 -4.32
N MET A 83 -1.30 -8.39 -3.43
CA MET A 83 -1.21 -7.71 -2.13
C MET A 83 -0.10 -8.29 -1.26
N LYS A 84 -0.01 -9.62 -1.17
CA LYS A 84 1.07 -10.30 -0.42
C LYS A 84 2.45 -9.99 -0.99
N SER A 85 2.58 -9.96 -2.31
CA SER A 85 3.83 -9.64 -3.00
C SER A 85 4.26 -8.19 -2.71
N THR A 86 3.34 -7.24 -2.90
CA THR A 86 3.55 -5.81 -2.67
C THR A 86 3.87 -5.51 -1.20
N PHE A 87 3.22 -6.22 -0.27
CA PHE A 87 3.48 -6.07 1.16
C PHE A 87 4.92 -6.41 1.51
N LYS A 88 5.42 -7.56 1.03
CA LYS A 88 6.78 -8.04 1.31
C LYS A 88 7.86 -7.08 0.82
N THR A 89 7.60 -6.38 -0.28
CA THR A 89 8.58 -5.48 -0.89
C THR A 89 8.52 -4.05 -0.38
N ASN A 90 7.36 -3.59 0.10
CA ASN A 90 7.13 -2.17 0.36
C ASN A 90 6.62 -1.81 1.76
N LEU A 91 6.00 -2.74 2.49
CA LEU A 91 5.27 -2.43 3.74
C LEU A 91 5.74 -3.28 4.94
N THR A 92 6.92 -3.90 4.87
CA THR A 92 7.50 -4.61 6.01
C THR A 92 8.19 -3.67 6.99
N ASP A 93 8.38 -4.15 8.22
CA ASP A 93 9.14 -3.43 9.24
C ASP A 93 10.59 -3.20 8.81
N GLU A 94 11.17 -4.15 8.08
CA GLU A 94 12.51 -4.00 7.51
C GLU A 94 12.59 -2.82 6.53
N VAL A 95 11.57 -2.61 5.70
CA VAL A 95 11.52 -1.46 4.78
C VAL A 95 11.46 -0.14 5.56
N LEU A 96 10.62 -0.07 6.60
CA LEU A 96 10.53 1.12 7.46
C LEU A 96 11.86 1.40 8.16
N GLU A 97 12.46 0.40 8.79
CA GLU A 97 13.73 0.60 9.52
C GLU A 97 14.88 0.95 8.57
N LYS A 98 14.92 0.34 7.37
CA LYS A 98 15.87 0.74 6.33
C LYS A 98 15.67 2.20 5.91
N LEU A 99 14.43 2.62 5.66
CA LEU A 99 14.10 4.00 5.30
C LEU A 99 14.51 4.99 6.40
N VAL A 100 14.24 4.67 7.67
CA VAL A 100 14.59 5.55 8.80
C VAL A 100 16.10 5.59 9.03
N SER A 101 16.79 4.45 8.94
CA SER A 101 18.25 4.36 9.15
C SER A 101 19.07 5.18 8.13
N GLN A 102 18.51 5.42 6.94
CA GLN A 102 19.11 6.25 5.90
C GLN A 102 19.12 7.75 6.24
N ASN A 103 18.49 8.17 7.35
CA ASN A 103 18.34 9.57 7.74
C ASN A 103 17.84 10.46 6.57
N PRO A 104 16.63 10.18 6.04
CA PRO A 104 16.10 10.86 4.87
C PRO A 104 15.87 12.35 5.14
N SER A 105 15.95 13.15 4.07
CA SER A 105 15.65 14.58 4.13
C SER A 105 14.15 14.81 4.36
N LYS A 106 13.76 15.98 4.89
CA LYS A 106 12.36 16.37 5.03
C LYS A 106 11.53 16.21 3.75
N PRO A 107 11.94 16.71 2.56
CA PRO A 107 11.16 16.52 1.34
C PRO A 107 11.05 15.05 0.94
N THR A 108 12.08 14.23 1.19
CA THR A 108 11.99 12.78 0.99
C THR A 108 10.92 12.17 1.89
N ILE A 109 10.92 12.50 3.18
CA ILE A 109 9.93 11.99 4.15
C ILE A 109 8.51 12.37 3.72
N LEU A 110 8.28 13.64 3.35
CA LEU A 110 6.97 14.11 2.90
C LEU A 110 6.51 13.43 1.62
N SER A 111 7.42 13.13 0.68
CA SER A 111 7.08 12.37 -0.52
C SER A 111 6.65 10.94 -0.20
N VAL A 112 7.31 10.28 0.77
CA VAL A 112 6.93 8.93 1.18
C VAL A 112 5.58 8.93 1.89
N ILE A 113 5.35 9.87 2.81
CA ILE A 113 4.05 10.12 3.47
C ILE A 113 2.95 10.24 2.42
N LYS A 114 3.11 11.11 1.42
CA LYS A 114 2.11 11.27 0.36
C LYS A 114 1.85 9.98 -0.43
N SER A 115 2.89 9.19 -0.69
CA SER A 115 2.73 7.88 -1.34
C SER A 115 1.97 6.89 -0.45
N LEU A 116 2.22 6.90 0.87
CA LEU A 116 1.50 6.07 1.83
C LEU A 116 0.04 6.47 1.95
N GLU A 117 -0.29 7.76 1.89
CA GLU A 117 -1.69 8.26 1.89
C GLU A 117 -2.46 7.72 0.68
N VAL A 118 -1.88 7.81 -0.52
CA VAL A 118 -2.52 7.27 -1.75
C VAL A 118 -2.72 5.75 -1.66
N GLN A 119 -1.73 5.02 -1.12
CA GLN A 119 -1.86 3.58 -0.88
C GLN A 119 -2.95 3.29 0.15
N HIS A 120 -3.01 4.06 1.23
CA HIS A 120 -4.01 3.92 2.28
C HIS A 120 -5.43 4.15 1.76
N GLU A 121 -5.66 5.21 0.99
CA GLU A 121 -6.95 5.50 0.36
C GLU A 121 -7.40 4.37 -0.58
N SER A 122 -6.47 3.84 -1.38
CA SER A 122 -6.76 2.72 -2.29
C SER A 122 -7.13 1.45 -1.52
N LEU A 123 -6.43 1.16 -0.41
CA LEU A 123 -6.75 0.05 0.48
C LEU A 123 -8.12 0.23 1.16
N MET A 124 -8.44 1.45 1.61
CA MET A 124 -9.75 1.76 2.20
C MET A 124 -10.89 1.52 1.20
N GLN A 125 -10.73 1.92 -0.06
CA GLN A 125 -11.72 1.64 -1.11
C GLN A 125 -11.89 0.14 -1.34
N LEU A 126 -10.79 -0.61 -1.39
CA LEU A 126 -10.83 -2.07 -1.53
C LEU A 126 -11.55 -2.71 -0.33
N GLN A 127 -11.26 -2.28 0.89
CA GLN A 127 -11.92 -2.78 2.10
C GLN A 127 -13.43 -2.52 2.08
N VAL A 128 -13.86 -1.33 1.65
CA VAL A 128 -15.30 -1.01 1.50
C VAL A 128 -15.94 -1.96 0.48
N ASN A 129 -15.31 -2.15 -0.68
CA ASN A 129 -15.82 -3.06 -1.72
C ASN A 129 -15.94 -4.51 -1.23
N LEU A 130 -14.93 -5.04 -0.53
CA LEU A 130 -14.97 -6.38 0.03
C LEU A 130 -16.09 -6.54 1.06
N ASN A 131 -16.30 -5.53 1.90
CA ASN A 131 -17.40 -5.54 2.87
C ASN A 131 -18.78 -5.53 2.20
N LEU A 132 -18.96 -4.77 1.12
CA LEU A 132 -20.21 -4.77 0.36
C LEU A 132 -20.49 -6.14 -0.27
N ILE A 133 -19.49 -6.73 -0.90
CA ILE A 133 -19.64 -8.03 -1.57
C ILE A 133 -19.89 -9.14 -0.55
N ARG A 134 -19.19 -9.13 0.58
CA ARG A 134 -19.47 -10.06 1.68
C ARG A 134 -20.93 -9.99 2.13
N ARG A 135 -21.48 -8.77 2.34
CA ARG A 135 -22.89 -8.59 2.72
C ARG A 135 -23.87 -9.10 1.67
N GLN A 136 -23.54 -8.98 0.39
CA GLN A 136 -24.35 -9.52 -0.71
C GLN A 136 -24.31 -11.06 -0.73
N MET A 137 -23.16 -11.66 -0.46
CA MET A 137 -23.04 -13.12 -0.39
C MET A 137 -23.69 -13.72 0.88
N ASP A 138 -23.71 -12.96 1.97
CA ASP A 138 -24.42 -13.33 3.20
C ASP A 138 -25.95 -13.20 3.10
N ASN A 139 -26.46 -12.36 2.20
CA ASN A 139 -27.89 -12.17 1.92
C ASN A 139 -28.16 -12.33 0.42
N PRO A 140 -28.09 -13.57 -0.11
CA PRO A 140 -28.14 -13.85 -1.54
C PRO A 140 -29.47 -13.51 -2.22
#